data_AF-A0A2V9JJI3-F1
#
_entry.id   AF-A0A2V9JJI3-F1
#
_cell.length_a   1.000
_cell.length_b   1.000
_cell.length_c   1.000
_cell.angle_alpha   90.00
_cell.angle_beta   90.00
_cell.angle_gamma   90.00
#
_symmetry.space_group_name_H-M   'P 1'
#
loop_
_entity.id
_entity.type
_entity.pdbx_description
1 polymer ?
#
loop_
_entity_poly.entity_id
_entity_poly.type
_entity_poly.pdbx_seq_one_letter_code
_entity_poly.pdbx_strand_id
1 'polypeptide(L)'
;MRFRAHLALMVLGAVLLVAAPRARTQQGTTPKPFDLIEWSGGKFIYGVDYYPEAWDESQWEKDATMMQAAGINFVRLAEFAWAKMEPEAGRFDFGWLDRALKVLNSHGIRAVLGTPTASPPAWLYETMRESWAGKLTTSWATPTATTVTAKPHSRSGAKRSTGLWTR
;
A
#
# COMPACT_ATOMS: atom_id res chain seq x y z
N MET A 1 5.38 78.15 27.66
CA MET A 1 4.36 77.98 28.72
C MET A 1 3.20 77.15 28.15
N ARG A 2 2.61 76.25 28.95
CA ARG A 2 1.58 75.20 28.65
C ARG A 2 2.21 73.80 28.60
N PHE A 3 2.54 73.15 29.73
CA PHE A 3 1.71 72.64 30.84
C PHE A 3 0.68 71.57 30.39
N ARG A 4 0.98 70.33 30.79
CA ARG A 4 0.08 69.26 31.28
C ARG A 4 -1.11 68.82 30.42
N ALA A 5 -1.01 67.60 29.87
CA ALA A 5 -2.12 66.64 29.77
C ALA A 5 -1.60 65.21 29.45
N HIS A 6 -0.66 64.71 30.26
CA HIS A 6 -0.45 63.27 30.40
C HIS A 6 -1.04 62.85 31.74
N LEU A 7 -1.61 61.65 31.80
CA LEU A 7 -2.27 61.02 32.95
C LEU A 7 -3.70 61.49 33.25
N ALA A 8 -4.68 60.87 32.58
CA ALA A 8 -5.95 60.41 33.18
C ALA A 8 -6.93 59.94 32.10
N LEU A 9 -6.57 58.95 31.28
CA LEU A 9 -7.54 58.18 30.48
C LEU A 9 -6.88 56.88 29.96
N MET A 10 -6.11 56.22 30.82
CA MET A 10 -5.89 54.78 30.70
C MET A 10 -6.82 54.12 31.71
N VAL A 11 -7.52 53.05 31.29
CA VAL A 11 -8.19 51.99 32.09
C VAL A 11 -9.67 51.66 31.70
N LEU A 12 -10.29 52.28 30.71
CA LEU A 12 -11.65 51.84 30.25
C LEU A 12 -11.73 51.52 28.75
N GLY A 13 -10.77 50.74 28.25
CA GLY A 13 -10.73 50.28 26.85
C GLY A 13 -10.61 48.76 26.69
N ALA A 14 -10.91 47.99 27.73
CA ALA A 14 -10.92 46.54 27.67
C ALA A 14 -12.31 46.09 28.10
N VAL A 15 -13.13 45.67 27.14
CA VAL A 15 -14.16 44.63 27.25
C VAL A 15 -14.98 44.61 25.95
N LEU A 16 -15.15 43.40 25.41
CA LEU A 16 -15.99 43.00 24.28
C LEU A 16 -15.50 43.33 22.86
N LEU A 17 -14.40 42.70 22.45
CA LEU A 17 -14.35 42.09 21.12
C LEU A 17 -14.35 40.57 21.31
N VAL A 18 -15.54 39.99 21.52
CA VAL A 18 -15.72 38.55 21.38
C VAL A 18 -15.41 38.24 19.92
N ALA A 19 -14.22 37.68 19.69
CA ALA A 19 -13.87 37.08 18.43
C ALA A 19 -14.90 35.98 18.16
N ALA A 20 -15.90 36.28 17.34
CA ALA A 20 -16.74 35.26 16.75
C ALA A 20 -15.80 34.22 16.15
N PRO A 21 -16.04 32.90 16.36
CA PRO A 21 -15.27 31.91 15.65
C PRO A 21 -15.51 32.21 14.17
N ARG A 22 -14.47 32.66 13.45
CA ARG A 22 -14.49 32.60 12.00
C ARG A 22 -14.66 31.12 11.71
N ALA A 23 -15.90 30.72 11.47
CA ALA A 23 -16.19 29.48 10.78
C ALA A 23 -15.34 29.56 9.53
N ARG A 24 -14.24 28.80 9.52
CA ARG A 24 -13.43 28.63 8.35
C ARG A 24 -14.37 27.92 7.40
N THR A 25 -15.05 28.67 6.56
CA THR A 25 -15.84 28.12 5.47
C THR A 25 -14.85 27.32 4.65
N GLN A 26 -14.78 26.02 4.91
CA GLN A 26 -14.09 25.13 4.02
C GLN A 26 -14.92 25.21 2.76
N GLN A 27 -14.43 25.97 1.78
CA GLN A 27 -14.91 25.87 0.42
C GLN A 27 -14.80 24.39 0.09
N GLY A 28 -15.94 23.71 0.06
CA GLY A 28 -16.02 22.32 -0.35
C GLY A 28 -15.63 22.29 -1.81
N THR A 29 -14.35 22.11 -2.10
CA THR A 29 -13.92 21.70 -3.42
C THR A 29 -14.48 20.32 -3.61
N THR A 30 -15.55 20.19 -4.40
CA THR A 30 -15.97 18.90 -4.93
C THR A 30 -14.72 18.21 -5.46
N PRO A 31 -14.32 17.03 -4.93
CA PRO A 31 -13.10 16.38 -5.39
C PRO A 31 -13.22 16.18 -6.89
N LYS A 32 -12.22 16.66 -7.65
CA LYS A 32 -12.16 16.36 -9.08
C LYS A 32 -12.19 14.83 -9.21
N PRO A 33 -13.07 14.27 -10.07
CA PRO A 33 -13.03 12.85 -10.35
C PRO A 33 -11.62 12.45 -10.77
N PHE A 34 -11.14 11.32 -10.30
CA PHE A 34 -9.84 10.81 -10.72
C PHE A 34 -9.87 10.52 -12.22
N ASP A 35 -9.00 11.20 -12.97
CA ASP A 35 -8.84 11.02 -14.41
C ASP A 35 -7.52 10.30 -14.69
N LEU A 36 -7.64 9.08 -15.21
CA LEU A 36 -6.50 8.23 -15.57
C LEU A 36 -5.65 8.81 -16.69
N ILE A 37 -6.26 9.51 -17.65
CA ILE A 37 -5.56 10.10 -18.78
C ILE A 37 -4.81 11.36 -18.34
N GLU A 38 -5.37 12.14 -17.42
CA GLU A 38 -4.64 13.26 -16.83
C GLU A 38 -3.47 12.76 -15.97
N TRP A 39 -3.72 11.77 -15.11
CA TRP A 39 -2.68 11.17 -14.26
C TRP A 39 -1.53 10.57 -15.10
N SER A 40 -1.86 10.03 -16.27
CA SER A 40 -0.87 9.48 -17.19
C SER A 40 -0.07 10.55 -17.97
N GLY A 41 -0.34 11.85 -17.75
CA GLY A 41 0.30 12.95 -18.47
C GLY A 41 -0.33 13.21 -19.86
N GLY A 42 -1.63 12.96 -20.00
CA GLY A 42 -2.38 13.12 -21.24
C GLY A 42 -2.25 11.95 -22.21
N LYS A 43 -1.72 10.80 -21.77
CA LYS A 43 -1.46 9.63 -22.64
C LYS A 43 -2.49 8.53 -22.40
N PHE A 44 -2.95 7.86 -23.45
CA PHE A 44 -3.72 6.64 -23.26
C PHE A 44 -2.87 5.58 -22.52
N ILE A 45 -3.43 4.97 -21.47
CA ILE A 45 -2.73 3.93 -20.70
C ILE A 45 -2.82 2.62 -21.48
N TYR A 46 -1.68 2.14 -21.96
CA TYR A 46 -1.56 0.87 -22.65
C TYR A 46 -0.49 0.04 -21.96
N GLY A 47 -0.88 -1.14 -21.49
CA GLY A 47 -0.06 -1.90 -20.55
C GLY A 47 -0.17 -3.40 -20.66
N VAL A 48 0.64 -4.07 -19.85
CA VAL A 48 0.76 -5.53 -19.80
C VAL A 48 1.01 -6.00 -18.37
N ASP A 49 0.67 -7.25 -18.07
CA ASP A 49 1.11 -7.91 -16.86
C ASP A 49 2.55 -8.39 -17.07
N TYR A 50 3.48 -7.92 -16.24
CA TYR A 50 4.90 -8.22 -16.38
C TYR A 50 5.41 -8.94 -15.14
N TYR A 51 6.09 -10.07 -15.32
CA TYR A 51 6.57 -10.94 -14.24
C TYR A 51 8.11 -11.03 -14.26
N PRO A 52 8.83 -9.95 -13.88
CA PRO A 52 10.30 -9.98 -13.82
C PRO A 52 10.82 -11.04 -12.85
N GLU A 53 10.00 -11.49 -11.89
CA GLU A 53 10.33 -12.59 -10.99
C GLU A 53 10.60 -13.92 -11.71
N ALA A 54 10.00 -14.13 -12.89
CA ALA A 54 10.03 -15.38 -13.64
C ALA A 54 11.21 -15.49 -14.62
N TRP A 55 11.98 -14.42 -14.81
CA TRP A 55 13.08 -14.34 -15.77
C TRP A 55 14.38 -13.89 -15.11
N ASP A 56 15.51 -14.24 -15.74
CA ASP A 56 16.82 -13.71 -15.34
C ASP A 56 16.90 -12.19 -15.52
N GLU A 57 17.65 -11.51 -14.66
CA GLU A 57 17.72 -10.04 -14.67
C GLU A 57 18.27 -9.47 -15.99
N SER A 58 19.07 -10.25 -16.71
CA SER A 58 19.62 -9.89 -18.02
C SER A 58 18.55 -9.71 -19.11
N GLN A 59 17.34 -10.26 -18.91
CA GLN A 59 16.24 -10.17 -19.86
C GLN A 59 15.42 -8.88 -19.69
N TRP A 60 15.43 -8.27 -18.51
CA TRP A 60 14.54 -7.13 -18.17
C TRP A 60 14.76 -5.91 -19.06
N GLU A 61 16.01 -5.58 -19.38
CA GLU A 61 16.36 -4.45 -20.23
C GLU A 61 15.80 -4.63 -21.65
N LYS A 62 15.91 -5.86 -22.18
CA LYS A 62 15.38 -6.22 -23.50
C LYS A 62 13.86 -6.15 -23.52
N ASP A 63 13.21 -6.67 -22.47
CA ASP A 63 11.75 -6.60 -22.35
C ASP A 63 11.27 -5.14 -22.29
N ALA A 64 11.92 -4.29 -21.47
CA ALA A 64 11.57 -2.88 -21.36
C ALA A 64 11.77 -2.12 -22.67
N THR A 65 12.85 -2.43 -23.40
CA THR A 65 13.10 -1.87 -24.74
C THR A 65 11.99 -2.27 -25.73
N MET A 66 11.59 -3.54 -25.72
CA MET A 66 10.51 -4.04 -26.59
C MET A 66 9.15 -3.44 -26.22
N MET A 67 8.86 -3.31 -24.93
CA MET A 67 7.65 -2.65 -24.43
C MET A 67 7.60 -1.18 -24.87
N GLN A 68 8.69 -0.45 -24.70
CA GLN A 68 8.79 0.95 -25.15
C GLN A 68 8.55 1.06 -26.66
N ALA A 69 9.20 0.21 -27.46
CA ALA A 69 9.02 0.20 -28.92
C ALA A 69 7.57 -0.14 -29.34
N ALA A 70 6.87 -0.97 -28.56
CA ALA A 70 5.47 -1.30 -28.77
C ALA A 70 4.49 -0.21 -28.25
N GLY A 71 4.99 0.86 -27.64
CA GLY A 71 4.17 1.93 -27.07
C GLY A 71 3.52 1.58 -25.72
N ILE A 72 3.95 0.50 -25.08
CA ILE A 72 3.53 0.16 -23.71
C ILE A 72 4.13 1.18 -22.75
N ASN A 73 3.29 1.77 -21.90
CA ASN A 73 3.67 2.83 -20.95
C ASN A 73 3.29 2.51 -19.50
N PHE A 74 2.78 1.30 -19.27
CA PHE A 74 2.28 0.88 -17.99
C PHE A 74 2.40 -0.63 -17.81
N VAL A 75 2.74 -1.09 -16.61
CA VAL A 75 2.75 -2.52 -16.25
C VAL A 75 2.07 -2.77 -14.92
N ARG A 76 1.49 -3.96 -14.78
CA ARG A 76 1.06 -4.51 -13.50
C ARG A 76 1.99 -5.66 -13.15
N LEU A 77 2.46 -5.73 -11.90
CA LEU A 77 3.43 -6.75 -11.49
C LEU A 77 3.35 -7.10 -10.00
N ALA A 78 4.04 -8.17 -9.62
CA ALA A 78 4.27 -8.67 -8.26
C ALA A 78 3.08 -9.31 -7.51
N GLU A 79 1.90 -9.45 -8.10
CA GLU A 79 0.75 -10.07 -7.42
C GLU A 79 0.94 -11.55 -7.04
N PHE A 80 1.88 -12.25 -7.69
CA PHE A 80 2.26 -13.63 -7.41
C PHE A 80 3.66 -13.76 -6.80
N ALA A 81 4.35 -12.63 -6.55
CA ALA A 81 5.77 -12.63 -6.21
C ALA A 81 6.07 -12.91 -4.73
N TRP A 82 5.11 -13.38 -3.92
CA TRP A 82 5.30 -13.57 -2.47
C TRP A 82 6.51 -14.46 -2.19
N ALA A 83 6.62 -15.60 -2.87
CA ALA A 83 7.73 -16.52 -2.64
C ALA A 83 9.10 -15.91 -2.97
N LYS A 84 9.18 -14.97 -3.92
CA LYS A 84 10.42 -14.26 -4.23
C LYS A 84 10.70 -13.11 -3.24
N MET A 85 9.65 -12.44 -2.75
CA MET A 85 9.74 -11.34 -1.78
C MET A 85 9.95 -11.79 -0.34
N GLU A 86 9.41 -12.94 0.06
CA GLU A 86 9.52 -13.54 1.39
C GLU A 86 9.85 -15.04 1.24
N PRO A 87 11.09 -15.38 0.83
CA PRO A 87 11.50 -16.76 0.58
C PRO A 87 11.44 -17.65 1.83
N GLU A 88 11.59 -17.06 3.02
CA GLU A 88 11.41 -17.70 4.32
C GLU A 88 10.59 -16.78 5.22
N ALA A 89 9.85 -17.35 6.17
CA ALA A 89 8.99 -16.60 7.08
C ALA A 89 9.75 -15.45 7.78
N GLY A 90 9.31 -14.22 7.54
CA GLY A 90 9.91 -13.01 8.11
C GLY A 90 11.22 -12.54 7.45
N ARG A 91 11.75 -13.27 6.45
CA ARG A 91 12.93 -12.83 5.68
C ARG A 91 12.50 -12.25 4.35
N PHE A 92 12.60 -10.93 4.21
CA PHE A 92 12.20 -10.21 3.01
C PHE A 92 13.37 -9.87 2.08
N ASP A 93 13.16 -9.99 0.77
CA ASP A 93 14.06 -9.54 -0.28
C ASP A 93 13.30 -8.73 -1.35
N PHE A 94 13.49 -7.40 -1.32
CA PHE A 94 12.93 -6.45 -2.27
C PHE A 94 13.93 -5.94 -3.30
N GLY A 95 15.21 -6.30 -3.16
CA GLY A 95 16.27 -5.68 -3.96
C GLY A 95 16.10 -5.94 -5.47
N TRP A 96 15.61 -7.13 -5.83
CA TRP A 96 15.30 -7.48 -7.21
C TRP A 96 14.13 -6.64 -7.77
N LEU A 97 13.11 -6.36 -6.95
CA LEU A 97 11.95 -5.58 -7.36
C LEU A 97 12.37 -4.13 -7.64
N ASP A 98 13.18 -3.54 -6.76
CA ASP A 98 13.72 -2.19 -6.94
C ASP A 98 14.51 -2.06 -8.25
N ARG A 99 15.35 -3.07 -8.56
CA ARG A 99 16.11 -3.12 -9.81
C ARG A 99 15.19 -3.23 -11.03
N ALA A 100 14.20 -4.11 -11.00
CA ALA A 100 13.24 -4.27 -12.10
C ALA A 100 12.42 -2.99 -12.33
N LEU A 101 11.92 -2.36 -11.26
CA LEU A 101 11.20 -1.08 -11.34
C LEU A 101 12.08 0.04 -11.88
N LYS A 102 13.37 0.06 -11.52
CA LYS A 102 14.32 1.04 -12.05
C LYS A 102 14.50 0.91 -13.56
N VAL A 103 14.62 -0.32 -14.07
CA VAL A 103 14.69 -0.60 -15.52
C VAL A 103 13.39 -0.14 -16.21
N LEU A 104 12.22 -0.55 -15.73
CA LEU A 104 10.94 -0.11 -16.32
C LEU A 104 10.82 1.42 -16.34
N ASN A 105 11.17 2.07 -15.24
CA ASN A 105 11.11 3.52 -15.11
C ASN A 105 12.09 4.25 -16.05
N SER A 106 13.29 3.70 -16.30
CA SER A 106 14.23 4.31 -17.27
C SER A 106 13.71 4.27 -18.71
N HIS A 107 12.78 3.36 -19.02
CA HIS A 107 12.08 3.28 -20.30
C HIS A 107 10.77 4.07 -20.33
N GLY A 108 10.45 4.81 -19.27
CA GLY A 108 9.21 5.61 -19.17
C GLY A 108 7.95 4.77 -18.91
N ILE A 109 8.12 3.54 -18.43
CA ILE A 109 7.03 2.61 -18.12
C ILE A 109 6.69 2.74 -16.64
N ARG A 110 5.44 3.11 -16.35
CA ARG A 110 4.93 3.19 -14.97
C ARG A 110 4.47 1.82 -14.49
N ALA A 111 4.46 1.60 -13.18
CA ALA A 111 4.03 0.34 -12.60
C ALA A 111 2.86 0.53 -11.62
N VAL A 112 1.95 -0.43 -11.61
CA VAL A 112 1.07 -0.72 -10.48
C VAL A 112 1.54 -1.98 -9.79
N LEU A 113 1.82 -1.85 -8.50
CA LEU A 113 2.25 -2.95 -7.64
C LEU A 113 1.03 -3.68 -7.11
N GLY A 114 0.95 -4.97 -7.44
CA GLY A 114 0.00 -5.89 -6.84
C GLY A 114 0.42 -6.27 -5.42
N THR A 115 -0.55 -6.43 -4.52
CA THR A 115 -0.29 -7.11 -3.24
C THR A 115 -0.06 -8.60 -3.51
N PRO A 116 1.06 -9.21 -3.08
CA PRO A 116 1.48 -10.54 -3.51
C PRO A 116 0.67 -11.70 -2.93
N THR A 117 -0.58 -11.49 -2.51
CA THR A 117 -1.36 -12.48 -1.77
C THR A 117 -2.02 -13.54 -2.62
N ALA A 118 -1.91 -13.46 -3.96
CA ALA A 118 -2.61 -14.37 -4.86
C ALA A 118 -1.99 -15.78 -4.88
N SER A 119 -0.68 -15.90 -4.64
CA SER A 119 0.02 -17.18 -4.53
C SER A 119 0.94 -17.19 -3.31
N PRO A 120 0.52 -17.79 -2.18
CA PRO A 120 1.34 -17.90 -0.99
C PRO A 120 2.56 -18.84 -1.18
N PRO A 121 3.66 -18.62 -0.43
CA PRO A 121 4.85 -19.46 -0.51
C PRO A 121 4.67 -20.83 0.17
N ALA A 122 5.49 -21.80 -0.24
CA ALA A 122 5.43 -23.18 0.27
C ALA A 122 5.56 -23.28 1.81
N TRP A 123 6.45 -22.48 2.41
CA TRP A 123 6.66 -22.49 3.87
C TRP A 123 5.39 -22.11 4.65
N LEU A 124 4.50 -21.31 4.06
CA LEU A 124 3.25 -20.93 4.71
C LEU A 124 2.28 -22.12 4.75
N TYR A 125 2.20 -22.89 3.66
CA TYR A 125 1.38 -24.11 3.62
C TYR A 125 1.86 -25.15 4.62
N GLU A 126 3.18 -25.30 4.77
CA GLU A 126 3.75 -26.23 5.73
C GLU A 126 3.41 -25.86 7.18
N THR A 127 3.57 -24.58 7.52
CA THR A 127 3.17 -24.05 8.83
C THR A 127 1.68 -24.25 9.09
N MET A 128 0.83 -24.04 8.08
CA MET A 128 -0.59 -24.31 8.19
C MET A 128 -0.85 -25.79 8.45
N ARG A 129 -0.26 -26.69 7.67
CA ARG A 129 -0.41 -28.15 7.80
C ARG A 129 -0.12 -28.62 9.23
N GLU A 130 0.98 -28.18 9.81
CA GLU A 130 1.35 -28.49 11.20
C GLU A 130 0.30 -28.00 12.21
N SER A 131 -0.19 -26.77 12.03
CA SER A 131 -1.23 -26.19 12.89
C SER A 131 -2.57 -26.94 12.84
N TRP A 132 -2.86 -27.66 11.75
CA TRP A 132 -4.06 -28.49 11.58
C TRP A 132 -3.84 -29.92 12.07
N ALA A 133 -2.65 -30.50 11.90
CA ALA A 133 -2.32 -31.83 12.40
C ALA A 133 -2.47 -31.94 13.93
N GLY A 134 -2.09 -30.89 14.68
CA GLY A 134 -2.32 -30.83 16.13
C GLY A 134 -3.81 -30.82 16.53
N LYS A 135 -4.71 -30.40 15.63
CA LYS A 135 -6.16 -30.35 15.90
C LYS A 135 -6.87 -31.68 15.59
N LEU A 136 -6.42 -32.38 14.55
CA LEU A 136 -6.95 -33.69 14.16
C LEU A 136 -6.57 -34.82 15.13
N THR A 137 -5.41 -34.70 15.78
CA THR A 137 -4.96 -35.67 16.79
C THR A 137 -5.65 -35.49 18.15
N THR A 138 -6.16 -34.30 18.44
CA THR A 138 -6.84 -33.99 19.71
C THR A 138 -8.35 -34.29 19.67
N SER A 139 -8.96 -34.53 18.50
CA SER A 139 -10.42 -34.66 18.37
C SER A 139 -11.00 -36.04 18.66
N TRP A 140 -10.17 -37.08 18.83
CA TRP A 140 -10.63 -38.45 19.09
C TRP A 140 -10.44 -38.89 20.55
N ALA A 141 -9.76 -38.07 21.36
CA ALA A 141 -9.65 -38.27 22.80
C ALA A 141 -10.71 -37.41 23.49
N THR A 142 -11.76 -38.09 23.96
CA THR A 142 -12.83 -37.61 24.86
C THR A 142 -14.03 -36.92 24.17
N PRO A 143 -15.25 -37.51 24.23
CA PRO A 143 -16.46 -36.84 23.81
C PRO A 143 -16.89 -35.89 24.93
N THR A 144 -16.43 -34.65 24.88
CA THR A 144 -17.10 -33.56 25.61
C THR A 144 -17.41 -32.46 24.62
N ALA A 145 -18.70 -32.32 24.32
CA ALA A 145 -19.23 -31.37 23.36
C ALA A 145 -18.80 -29.95 23.73
N THR A 146 -17.74 -29.48 23.09
CA THR A 146 -17.38 -28.07 23.05
C THR A 146 -17.48 -27.63 21.60
N THR A 147 -18.45 -26.75 21.32
CA THR A 147 -18.65 -26.14 20.02
C THR A 147 -17.33 -25.55 19.51
N VAL A 148 -16.73 -26.19 18.51
CA VAL A 148 -15.59 -25.62 17.79
C VAL A 148 -16.11 -24.42 16.99
N THR A 149 -16.00 -23.23 17.55
CA THR A 149 -16.17 -22.00 16.79
C THR A 149 -15.03 -21.91 15.80
N ALA A 150 -15.32 -22.01 14.50
CA ALA A 150 -14.33 -21.87 13.45
C ALA A 150 -13.68 -20.49 13.53
N LYS A 151 -12.47 -20.39 14.12
CA LYS A 151 -11.69 -19.15 14.10
C LYS A 151 -11.19 -18.87 12.67
N PRO A 152 -11.34 -17.64 12.15
CA PRO A 152 -11.05 -17.29 10.77
C PRO A 152 -9.53 -17.18 10.54
N HIS A 153 -8.83 -18.30 10.37
CA HIS A 153 -7.38 -18.32 10.16
C HIS A 153 -6.99 -17.94 8.73
N SER A 154 -7.86 -18.14 7.72
CA SER A 154 -7.59 -17.77 6.32
C SER A 154 -7.36 -16.27 6.16
N ARG A 155 -8.11 -15.44 6.90
CA ARG A 155 -7.94 -13.98 6.91
C ARG A 155 -6.71 -13.53 7.70
N SER A 156 -6.15 -14.33 8.60
CA SER A 156 -5.04 -13.88 9.47
C SER A 156 -3.69 -13.81 8.74
N GLY A 157 -3.40 -14.78 7.85
CA GLY A 157 -2.22 -14.74 6.99
C GLY A 157 -2.29 -13.61 5.97
N ALA A 158 -3.44 -13.50 5.30
CA ALA A 158 -3.72 -12.40 4.37
C ALA A 158 -3.68 -11.02 5.06
N LYS A 159 -4.27 -10.87 6.27
CA LYS A 159 -4.22 -9.61 7.03
C LYS A 159 -2.83 -9.27 7.55
N ARG A 160 -2.02 -10.27 7.95
CA ARG A 160 -0.61 -10.05 8.31
C ARG A 160 0.17 -9.51 7.14
N SER A 161 0.01 -10.09 5.95
CA SER A 161 0.68 -9.58 4.76
C SER A 161 0.16 -8.18 4.41
N THR A 162 -1.15 -7.94 4.31
CA THR A 162 -1.67 -6.59 3.96
C THR A 162 -1.21 -5.50 4.93
N GLY A 163 -1.11 -5.81 6.23
CA GLY A 163 -0.61 -4.90 7.27
C GLY A 163 0.93 -4.70 7.28
N LEU A 164 1.69 -5.59 6.65
CA LEU A 164 3.14 -5.46 6.41
C LEU A 164 3.42 -4.62 5.15
N TRP A 165 2.56 -4.71 4.12
CA TRP A 165 2.69 -3.98 2.84
C TRP A 165 2.22 -2.52 2.88
N THR A 166 1.61 -2.08 3.98
CA THR A 166 1.04 -0.72 4.12
C THR A 166 1.83 0.16 5.10
N ARG A 167 3.02 -0.27 5.53
CA ARG A 167 3.94 0.49 6.39
C ARG A 167 5.10 1.07 5.60
#